data_AF-M0JMJ9-F1
#
_entry.id   AF-M0JMJ9-F1
#
_cell.length_a   1.000
_cell.length_b   1.000
_cell.length_c   1.000
_cell.angle_alpha   90.00
_cell.angle_beta   90.00
_cell.angle_gamma   90.00
#
_symmetry.space_group_name_H-M   'P 1'
#
loop_
_entity.id
_entity.type
_entity.pdbx_description
1 polymer ?
#
loop_
_entity_poly.entity_id
_entity_poly.type
_entity_poly.pdbx_seq_one_letter_code
_entity_poly.pdbx_strand_id
1 'polypeptide(L)'
;MTIPTVGDVVVLTELDSEPHLLVTAVDEAGNEATGVLLADLAAETIGRLNATADNRQRRQKLTTAIRRVEDCMTLCVPVDELRQHNRPTTQGSEPATGKGR
;
A
#
# COMPACT_ATOMS: atom_id res chain seq x y z
N MET A 1 6.18 -10.47 -9.34
CA MET A 1 5.75 -9.45 -8.35
C MET A 1 4.31 -9.09 -8.66
N THR A 2 3.51 -8.77 -7.64
CA THR A 2 2.09 -8.44 -7.84
C THR A 2 1.96 -6.93 -7.90
N ILE A 3 1.59 -6.41 -9.07
CA ILE A 3 1.37 -4.98 -9.30
C ILE A 3 0.29 -4.51 -8.31
N PRO A 4 0.54 -3.44 -7.52
CA PRO A 4 -0.46 -2.91 -6.63
C PRO A 4 -1.63 -2.34 -7.44
N THR A 5 -2.77 -2.19 -6.81
CA THR A 5 -3.95 -1.64 -7.48
C THR A 5 -4.48 -0.42 -6.74
N VAL A 6 -5.30 0.39 -7.42
CA VAL A 6 -5.91 1.56 -6.78
C VAL A 6 -6.68 1.14 -5.52
N GLY A 7 -6.39 1.83 -4.42
CA GLY A 7 -6.89 1.52 -3.09
C GLY A 7 -6.04 0.52 -2.29
N ASP A 8 -4.97 -0.04 -2.85
CA ASP A 8 -4.01 -0.79 -2.03
C ASP A 8 -3.16 0.15 -1.18
N VAL A 9 -2.80 -0.35 0.01
CA VAL A 9 -1.80 0.30 0.86
C VAL A 9 -0.51 -0.50 0.73
N VAL A 10 0.54 0.19 0.29
CA VAL A 10 1.88 -0.36 0.11
C VAL A 10 2.86 0.35 1.04
N VAL A 11 4.01 -0.25 1.26
CA VAL A 11 5.11 0.29 2.05
C VAL A 11 6.25 0.64 1.10
N LEU A 12 6.80 1.84 1.28
CA LEU A 12 8.00 2.31 0.57
C LEU A 12 9.24 1.74 1.25
N THR A 13 9.87 0.75 0.63
CA THR A 13 10.98 0.00 1.26
C THR A 13 12.35 0.68 1.14
N GLU A 14 12.51 1.59 0.18
CA GLU A 14 13.76 2.36 0.00
C GLU A 14 13.96 3.45 1.06
N LEU A 15 12.92 3.79 1.82
CA LEU A 15 12.99 4.79 2.88
C LEU A 15 13.13 4.10 4.24
N ASP A 16 14.09 4.54 5.06
CA ASP A 16 14.30 4.01 6.42
C ASP A 16 13.05 4.06 7.31
N SER A 17 12.18 5.04 7.07
CA SER A 17 10.92 5.21 7.83
C SER A 17 9.81 4.27 7.38
N GLU A 18 10.01 3.51 6.31
CA GLU A 18 9.04 2.59 5.69
C GLU A 18 7.61 3.16 5.63
N PRO A 19 7.41 4.37 5.07
CA PRO A 19 6.12 5.03 5.14
C PRO A 19 5.09 4.30 4.28
N HIS A 20 3.85 4.28 4.78
CA HIS A 20 2.71 3.71 4.07
C HIS A 20 2.18 4.67 3.00
N LEU A 21 2.00 4.15 1.81
CA LEU A 21 1.49 4.84 0.63
C LEU A 21 0.15 4.23 0.20
N LEU A 22 -0.89 5.05 0.10
CA LEU A 22 -2.17 4.68 -0.48
C LEU A 22 -2.10 4.87 -1.99
N VAL A 23 -2.23 3.78 -2.75
CA VAL A 23 -2.15 3.79 -4.21
C VAL A 23 -3.40 4.41 -4.81
N THR A 24 -3.24 5.49 -5.57
CA THR A 24 -4.34 6.24 -6.19
C THR A 24 -4.37 6.12 -7.72
N ALA A 25 -3.25 5.77 -8.34
CA ALA A 25 -3.13 5.42 -9.75
C ALA A 25 -1.94 4.47 -9.94
N VAL A 26 -1.94 3.73 -11.05
CA VAL A 26 -0.85 2.82 -11.43
C VAL A 26 -0.64 2.99 -12.93
N ASP A 27 0.61 3.22 -13.32
CA ASP A 27 1.06 3.23 -14.70
C ASP A 27 1.67 1.88 -15.03
N GLU A 28 0.91 1.06 -15.78
CA GLU A 28 1.36 -0.27 -16.19
C GLU A 28 2.44 -0.22 -17.28
N ALA A 29 2.53 0.88 -18.04
CA ALA A 29 3.53 1.04 -19.10
C ALA A 29 4.89 1.48 -18.54
N GLY A 30 4.87 2.33 -17.51
CA GLY A 30 6.04 2.81 -16.78
C GLY A 30 6.48 1.90 -15.62
N ASN A 31 5.63 0.96 -15.20
CA ASN A 31 5.82 0.16 -13.98
C ASN A 31 5.98 1.05 -12.72
N GLU A 32 5.16 2.09 -12.64
CA GLU A 32 5.16 3.08 -11.56
C GLU A 32 3.79 3.12 -10.89
N ALA A 33 3.76 3.33 -9.57
CA ALA A 33 2.54 3.60 -8.83
C ALA A 33 2.54 5.04 -8.33
N THR A 34 1.40 5.70 -8.46
CA THR A 34 1.17 7.01 -7.86
C THR A 34 0.31 6.86 -6.62
N GLY A 35 0.76 7.40 -5.49
CA GLY A 35 0.03 7.31 -4.24
C GLY A 35 0.16 8.54 -3.35
N VAL A 36 -0.60 8.52 -2.26
CA VAL A 36 -0.58 9.55 -1.22
C VAL A 36 -0.07 8.92 0.07
N LEU A 37 0.80 9.62 0.79
CA LEU A 37 1.32 9.14 2.08
C LEU A 37 0.20 9.13 3.12
N LEU A 38 0.03 8.03 3.84
CA LEU A 38 -0.97 7.96 4.92
C LEU A 38 -0.67 8.97 6.02
N ALA A 39 0.60 9.34 6.23
CA ALA A 39 1.00 10.36 7.20
C ALA A 39 0.52 11.78 6.83
N ASP A 40 0.20 12.02 5.56
CA ASP A 40 -0.34 13.30 5.07
C ASP A 40 -1.88 13.35 5.21
N LEU A 41 -2.53 12.19 5.35
CA LEU A 41 -3.99 12.10 5.48
C LEU A 41 -4.47 12.43 6.89
N ALA A 42 -5.62 13.08 6.98
CA ALA A 42 -6.30 13.27 8.25
C ALA A 42 -6.62 11.91 8.92
N ALA A 43 -6.48 11.84 10.24
CA ALA A 43 -6.75 10.62 11.00
C ALA A 43 -8.17 10.06 10.76
N GLU A 44 -9.16 10.95 10.53
CA GLU A 44 -10.52 10.56 10.15
C GLU A 44 -10.55 9.82 8.80
N THR A 45 -9.83 10.32 7.80
CA THR A 45 -9.69 9.70 6.48
C THR A 45 -9.05 8.32 6.60
N ILE A 46 -7.99 8.19 7.40
CA ILE A 46 -7.33 6.90 7.69
C ILE A 46 -8.32 5.93 8.35
N GLY A 47 -9.13 6.40 9.32
CA GLY A 47 -10.18 5.61 9.95
C GLY A 47 -11.20 5.05 8.95
N ARG A 48 -11.65 5.89 8.01
CA ARG A 48 -12.56 5.48 6.92
C ARG A 48 -11.90 4.50 5.95
N LEU A 49 -10.60 4.67 5.68
CA LEU A 49 -9.84 3.74 4.83
C LEU A 49 -9.72 2.35 5.47
N ASN A 50 -9.49 2.30 6.78
CA ASN A 50 -9.44 1.05 7.54
C ASN A 50 -10.82 0.37 7.60
N ALA A 51 -11.90 1.14 7.78
CA ALA A 51 -13.27 0.62 7.75
C ALA A 51 -13.68 0.04 6.37
N THR A 52 -12.89 0.29 5.32
CA THR A 52 -13.12 -0.26 3.98
C THR A 52 -12.12 -1.37 3.59
N ALA A 53 -11.35 -1.90 4.54
CA ALA A 53 -10.36 -2.97 4.30
C ALA A 53 -10.94 -4.20 3.60
N ASP A 54 -12.09 -4.67 4.07
CA ASP A 54 -12.80 -5.82 3.50
C ASP A 54 -13.63 -5.49 2.25
N ASN A 55 -13.63 -4.23 1.80
CA ASN A 55 -14.42 -3.81 0.65
C ASN A 55 -13.60 -2.95 -0.32
N ARG A 56 -12.93 -3.65 -1.24
CA ARG A 56 -12.10 -3.07 -2.31
C ARG A 56 -12.83 -1.98 -3.12
N GLN A 57 -14.09 -2.20 -3.48
CA GLN A 57 -14.84 -1.22 -4.26
C GLN A 57 -15.13 0.07 -3.48
N ARG A 58 -15.46 -0.05 -2.18
CA ARG A 58 -15.63 1.12 -1.30
C ARG A 58 -14.30 1.82 -1.07
N ARG A 59 -13.22 1.07 -0.89
CA ARG A 59 -11.87 1.61 -0.72
C ARG A 59 -11.41 2.39 -1.94
N GLN A 60 -11.66 1.90 -3.15
CA GLN A 60 -11.38 2.62 -4.40
C GLN A 60 -12.17 3.93 -4.53
N LYS A 61 -13.47 3.91 -4.20
CA LYS A 61 -14.31 5.11 -4.21
C LYS A 61 -13.79 6.15 -3.23
N LEU A 62 -13.43 5.72 -2.01
CA LEU A 62 -12.86 6.60 -1.00
C LEU A 62 -11.51 7.17 -1.44
N THR A 63 -10.62 6.33 -1.98
CA THR A 63 -9.31 6.75 -2.50
C THR A 63 -9.44 7.79 -3.61
N THR A 64 -10.41 7.60 -4.51
CA THR A 64 -10.71 8.56 -5.58
C THR A 64 -11.25 9.88 -5.02
N ALA A 65 -12.04 9.84 -3.95
CA ALA A 65 -12.53 11.02 -3.27
C ALA A 65 -11.41 11.78 -2.55
N ILE A 66 -10.51 11.06 -1.85
CA ILE A 66 -9.32 11.64 -1.19
C ILE A 66 -8.49 12.42 -2.21
N ARG A 67 -8.13 11.80 -3.34
CA ARG A 67 -7.34 12.46 -4.40
C ARG A 67 -7.98 13.72 -5.00
N ARG A 68 -9.30 13.87 -4.88
CA ARG A 68 -10.06 15.01 -5.42
C ARG A 68 -10.30 16.13 -4.41
N VAL A 69 -10.40 15.77 -3.13
CA VAL A 69 -10.84 16.68 -2.06
C VAL A 69 -9.65 17.17 -1.25
N GLU A 70 -8.69 16.29 -1.00
CA GLU A 70 -7.49 16.63 -0.26
C GLU A 70 -6.43 17.01 -1.31
N ASP A 71 -5.86 18.21 -1.18
CA ASP A 71 -4.73 18.70 -2.01
C ASP A 71 -3.44 17.97 -1.60
N CYS A 72 -3.53 16.64 -1.49
CA CYS A 72 -2.47 15.79 -0.99
C CYS A 72 -1.33 15.76 -2.01
N MET A 73 -0.11 15.87 -1.49
CA MET A 73 1.06 15.58 -2.30
C MET A 73 1.04 14.11 -2.72
N THR A 74 1.18 13.90 -4.03
CA THR A 74 1.27 12.56 -4.62
C THR A 74 2.74 12.23 -4.87
N LEU A 75 3.12 10.99 -4.57
CA LEU A 75 4.41 10.43 -4.94
C LEU A 75 4.22 9.43 -6.07
N CYS A 76 5.08 9.51 -7.07
CA CYS A 76 5.27 8.47 -8.08
C CYS A 76 6.51 7.65 -7.71
N VAL A 77 6.33 6.34 -7.63
CA VAL A 77 7.40 5.42 -7.22
C VAL A 77 7.38 4.16 -8.09
N PRO A 78 8.53 3.58 -8.43
CA PRO A 78 8.60 2.32 -9.15
C PRO A 78 7.95 1.20 -8.35
N VAL A 79 7.20 0.33 -9.02
CA VAL A 79 6.52 -0.81 -8.38
C VAL A 79 7.50 -1.79 -7.73
N ASP A 80 8.75 -1.82 -8.19
CA ASP A 80 9.81 -2.67 -7.62
C ASP A 80 10.19 -2.27 -6.18
N GLU A 81 10.05 -0.97 -5.85
CA GLU A 81 10.35 -0.41 -4.53
C GLU A 81 9.19 -0.56 -3.53
N LEU A 82 8.06 -1.12 -3.99
CA LEU A 82 6.81 -1.25 -3.23
C LEU A 82 6.65 -2.65 -2.65
N ARG A 83 6.36 -2.69 -1.34
CA ARG A 83 5.93 -3.92 -0.67
C ARG A 83 4.46 -3.85 -0.29
N GLN A 84 3.68 -4.87 -0.65
CA GLN A 84 2.27 -4.93 -0.24
C GLN A 84 2.16 -5.09 1.28
N HIS A 85 1.45 -4.14 1.92
CA HIS A 85 1.15 -4.22 3.35
C HIS A 85 0.13 -5.31 3.67
N ASN A 86 -0.77 -5.60 2.72
CA ASN A 86 -1.91 -6.50 2.90
C ASN A 86 -1.62 -7.99 2.62
N ARG A 87 -0.35 -8.37 2.43
CA ARG A 87 -0.04 -9.79 2.41
C ARG A 87 -0.24 -10.29 3.84
N PRO A 88 -1.12 -11.26 4.12
CA PRO A 88 -0.87 -12.08 5.29
C PRO A 88 0.56 -12.54 5.11
N THR A 89 1.44 -12.15 6.03
CA THR A 89 2.64 -12.93 6.23
C THR A 89 2.10 -14.34 6.39
N THR A 90 2.32 -15.19 5.39
CA THR A 90 2.49 -16.60 5.70
C THR A 90 3.71 -16.60 6.60
N GLN A 91 3.43 -16.38 7.89
CA GLN A 91 4.36 -16.44 8.98
C GLN A 91 4.96 -17.83 8.89
N GLY A 92 6.29 -17.87 8.99
CA GLY A 92 7.13 -18.95 8.54
C GLY A 92 6.60 -20.35 8.83
N SER A 93 6.82 -21.23 7.87
CA SER A 93 6.88 -22.65 8.16
C SER A 93 8.17 -23.22 7.62
N GLU A 94 9.32 -22.59 7.86
CA GLU A 94 10.62 -23.25 7.70
C GLU A 94 11.64 -22.64 8.70
N PRO A 95 12.66 -23.37 9.20
CA PRO A 95 12.83 -24.82 9.36
C PRO A 95 13.49 -25.21 10.73
N ALA A 96 13.80 -26.51 10.92
CA ALA A 96 14.81 -27.09 11.83
C ALA A 96 14.38 -27.68 13.20
N THR A 97 14.31 -29.00 13.25
CA THR A 97 15.14 -29.81 14.17
C THR A 97 15.79 -30.84 13.26
N GLY A 98 17.10 -30.85 13.04
CA GLY A 98 18.15 -30.97 14.05
C GLY A 98 18.95 -32.22 13.66
N LYS A 99 20.18 -32.00 13.23
CA LYS A 99 21.13 -32.95 12.66
C LYS A 99 21.54 -34.06 13.65
N GLY A 100 21.55 -35.32 13.19
CA GLY A 100 22.63 -36.30 13.45
C GLY A 100 22.63 -37.10 14.76
N ARG A 101 22.46 -38.42 14.62
CA ARG A 101 23.51 -39.42 14.86
C ARG A 101 23.15 -40.74 14.18
#